data_AF-A0A7Y5M027-F1
#
_entry.id   AF-A0A7Y5M027-F1
#
_cell.length_a   1.000
_cell.length_b   1.000
_cell.length_c   1.000
_cell.angle_alpha   90.00
_cell.angle_beta   90.00
_cell.angle_gamma   90.00
#
_symmetry.space_group_name_H-M   'P 1'
#
loop_
_entity.id
_entity.type
_entity.pdbx_description
1 polymer ?
#
loop_
_entity_poly.entity_id
_entity_poly.type
_entity_poly.pdbx_seq_one_letter_code
_entity_poly.pdbx_strand_id
1 'polypeptide(L)'
;MAIRVLVKNNEPLEKTLRRLRKICNNEGVTRDLKRSSFYEKPSERRRRKERERIKNLRKAERGDKGKKGKKKDKEKEAKDKERKERREFVPRS
;
A
#
# COMPACT_ATOMS: atom_id res chain seq x y z
N MET A 1 -14.12 6.80 -15.84
CA MET A 1 -12.72 7.24 -15.69
C MET A 1 -11.91 6.56 -16.77
N ALA A 2 -11.05 7.28 -17.49
CA ALA A 2 -10.27 6.71 -18.60
C ALA A 2 -8.84 6.43 -18.13
N ILE A 3 -8.44 5.15 -18.17
CA ILE A 3 -7.07 4.73 -17.85
C ILE A 3 -6.15 5.13 -19.02
N ARG A 4 -5.11 5.89 -18.71
CA ARG A 4 -4.09 6.32 -19.70
C ARG A 4 -2.69 5.94 -19.21
N VAL A 5 -1.86 5.44 -20.12
CA VAL A 5 -0.45 5.17 -19.86
C VAL A 5 0.36 5.86 -20.93
N LEU A 6 1.18 6.81 -20.51
CA LEU A 6 2.12 7.51 -21.39
C LEU A 6 3.39 6.68 -21.52
N VAL A 7 3.75 6.34 -22.75
CA VAL A 7 4.98 5.59 -23.07
C VAL A 7 6.11 6.60 -23.30
N LYS A 8 7.28 6.33 -22.72
CA LYS A 8 8.49 7.13 -22.98
C LYS A 8 9.33 6.42 -24.03
N ASN A 9 10.04 7.20 -24.86
CA ASN A 9 10.78 6.69 -26.03
C ASN A 9 11.86 5.64 -25.69
N ASN A 10 12.44 5.67 -24.48
CA ASN A 10 13.49 4.74 -24.05
C ASN A 10 12.97 3.65 -23.08
N GLU A 11 11.69 3.30 -23.11
CA GLU A 11 11.17 2.23 -22.26
C GLU A 11 10.89 0.93 -23.00
N PRO A 12 11.29 -0.23 -22.44
CA PRO A 12 10.92 -1.52 -23.01
C PRO A 12 9.41 -1.74 -22.85
N LEU A 13 8.79 -2.31 -23.90
CA LEU A 13 7.35 -2.57 -23.98
C LEU A 13 6.80 -3.31 -22.75
N GLU A 14 7.53 -4.33 -22.29
CA GLU A 14 7.20 -5.14 -21.13
C GLU A 14 6.94 -4.30 -19.86
N LYS A 15 7.73 -3.23 -19.67
CA LYS A 15 7.62 -2.35 -18.50
C LYS A 15 6.36 -1.47 -18.60
N THR A 16 6.02 -1.01 -19.79
CA THR A 16 4.78 -0.27 -20.06
C THR A 16 3.56 -1.13 -19.77
N LEU A 17 3.53 -2.38 -20.26
CA LEU A 17 2.44 -3.33 -20.02
C LEU A 17 2.26 -3.66 -18.54
N ARG A 18 3.37 -3.82 -17.80
CA ARG A 18 3.33 -4.01 -16.34
C ARG A 18 2.70 -2.82 -15.62
N ARG A 19 3.03 -1.59 -16.02
CA ARG A 19 2.44 -0.38 -15.42
C ARG A 19 0.96 -0.25 -15.76
N LEU A 20 0.57 -0.55 -17.00
CA LEU A 20 -0.83 -0.62 -17.41
C LEU A 20 -1.61 -1.61 -16.54
N ARG A 21 -1.14 -2.85 -16.42
CA ARG A 21 -1.78 -3.87 -15.57
C ARG A 21 -1.89 -3.41 -14.12
N LYS A 22 -0.85 -2.75 -13.59
CA LYS A 22 -0.86 -2.20 -12.23
C LYS A 22 -1.93 -1.12 -12.06
N ILE A 23 -2.08 -0.21 -13.02
CA ILE A 23 -3.09 0.85 -12.98
C ILE A 23 -4.49 0.24 -13.06
N CYS A 24 -4.75 -0.68 -13.99
CA CYS A 24 -6.04 -1.38 -14.08
C CYS A 24 -6.42 -2.12 -12.80
N ASN A 25 -5.45 -2.75 -12.14
CA ASN A 25 -5.67 -3.43 -10.87
C ASN A 25 -5.92 -2.47 -9.71
N ASN A 26 -5.24 -1.31 -9.71
CA ASN A 26 -5.38 -0.30 -8.66
C ASN A 26 -6.72 0.45 -8.78
N GLU A 27 -7.14 0.78 -9.99
CA GLU A 27 -8.47 1.34 -10.25
C GLU A 27 -9.59 0.32 -10.05
N GLY A 28 -9.26 -0.97 -9.97
CA GLY A 28 -10.24 -2.02 -9.67
C GLY A 28 -11.10 -2.40 -10.87
N VAL A 29 -10.71 -2.07 -12.10
CA VAL A 29 -11.48 -2.35 -13.32
C VAL A 29 -11.85 -3.83 -13.43
N THR A 30 -10.92 -4.73 -13.15
CA THR A 30 -11.18 -6.18 -13.14
C THR A 30 -12.17 -6.61 -12.06
N ARG A 31 -12.18 -5.93 -10.91
CA ARG A 31 -13.15 -6.17 -9.82
C ARG A 31 -14.53 -5.68 -10.21
N ASP A 32 -14.61 -4.54 -10.87
CA ASP A 32 -15.87 -3.93 -11.29
C ASP A 32 -16.51 -4.69 -12.46
N LEU A 33 -15.71 -5.19 -13.41
CA LEU A 33 -16.19 -6.09 -14.47
C LEU A 33 -16.83 -7.37 -13.91
N LYS A 34 -16.17 -8.02 -12.94
CA LYS A 34 -16.73 -9.21 -12.27
C LYS A 34 -17.96 -8.90 -11.42
N ARG A 35 -18.09 -7.65 -10.96
CA ARG A 35 -19.22 -7.18 -10.16
C ARG A 35 -20.43 -6.88 -11.04
N SER A 36 -20.22 -6.37 -12.25
CA SER A 36 -21.30 -6.03 -13.19
C SER A 36 -21.72 -7.21 -14.08
N SER A 37 -21.01 -8.34 -14.04
CA SER A 37 -21.32 -9.50 -14.89
C SER A 37 -22.63 -10.21 -14.53
N PHE A 38 -23.23 -9.89 -13.37
CA PHE A 38 -24.53 -10.42 -12.95
C PHE A 38 -25.35 -9.33 -12.27
N TYR A 39 -26.67 -9.49 -12.27
CA TYR A 39 -27.56 -8.61 -11.54
C TYR A 39 -27.39 -8.81 -10.04
N GLU A 40 -26.90 -7.79 -9.35
CA GLU A 40 -26.83 -7.74 -7.90
C GLU A 40 -28.08 -7.03 -7.35
N LYS A 41 -28.87 -7.73 -6.54
CA LYS A 41 -30.02 -7.13 -5.86
C LYS A 41 -29.60 -5.87 -5.07
N PRO A 42 -30.44 -4.83 -5.00
CA PRO A 42 -30.08 -3.57 -4.34
C PRO A 42 -29.75 -3.73 -2.84
N SER A 43 -30.39 -4.66 -2.14
CA SER A 43 -30.09 -5.02 -0.75
C SER A 43 -28.68 -5.59 -0.58
N GLU A 44 -28.30 -6.53 -1.44
CA GLU A 44 -26.96 -7.13 -1.46
C GLU A 44 -25.89 -6.08 -1.80
N ARG A 45 -26.18 -5.19 -2.76
CA ARG A 45 -25.31 -4.05 -3.08
C ARG A 45 -25.06 -3.15 -1.87
N ARG A 46 -26.08 -2.87 -1.05
CA ARG A 46 -25.95 -2.08 0.20
C ARG A 46 -25.11 -2.83 1.25
N ARG A 47 -25.44 -4.09 1.53
CA ARG A 47 -24.71 -4.93 2.50
C ARG A 47 -23.23 -5.06 2.14
N ARG A 48 -22.90 -5.20 0.86
CA ARG A 48 -21.50 -5.27 0.43
C ARG A 48 -20.77 -3.94 0.56
N LYS A 49 -21.40 -2.81 0.21
CA LYS A 49 -20.80 -1.48 0.43
C LYS A 49 -20.45 -1.25 1.90
N GLU A 50 -21.32 -1.66 2.81
CA GLU A 50 -21.05 -1.56 4.25
C GLU A 50 -19.87 -2.45 4.68
N ARG A 51 -19.85 -3.71 4.24
CA ARG A 51 -18.70 -4.60 4.47
C ARG A 51 -17.39 -4.05 3.92
N GLU A 52 -17.40 -3.49 2.72
CA GLU A 52 -16.23 -2.85 2.11
C GLU A 52 -15.77 -1.64 2.93
N ARG A 53 -16.70 -0.80 3.41
CA ARG A 53 -16.41 0.34 4.28
C ARG A 53 -15.75 -0.09 5.59
N ILE A 54 -16.35 -1.05 6.30
CA ILE A 54 -15.79 -1.59 7.56
C ILE A 54 -14.40 -2.19 7.33
N LYS A 55 -14.20 -2.93 6.23
CA LYS A 55 -12.90 -3.50 5.87
C LYS A 55 -11.85 -2.41 5.62
N ASN A 56 -12.23 -1.32 4.95
CA ASN A 56 -11.32 -0.20 4.66
C ASN A 56 -10.94 0.55 5.95
N LEU A 57 -11.89 0.77 6.86
CA LEU A 57 -11.63 1.36 8.18
C LEU A 57 -10.63 0.51 8.98
N ARG A 58 -10.88 -0.80 9.08
CA ARG A 58 -9.97 -1.75 9.76
C ARG A 58 -8.57 -1.78 9.14
N LYS A 59 -8.46 -1.64 7.82
CA LYS A 59 -7.17 -1.55 7.13
C LYS A 59 -6.43 -0.26 7.46
N ALA A 60 -7.14 0.87 7.49
CA ALA A 60 -6.57 2.16 7.85
C ALA A 60 -6.01 2.15 9.28
N GLU A 61 -6.76 1.60 10.24
CA GLU A 61 -6.32 1.43 11.62
C GLU A 61 -5.05 0.56 11.74
N ARG A 62 -4.99 -0.56 11.00
CA ARG A 62 -3.80 -1.43 10.97
C ARG A 62 -2.61 -0.74 10.30
N GLY A 63 -2.85 0.08 9.27
CA GLY A 63 -1.81 0.86 8.60
C GLY A 63 -1.18 1.92 9.50
N ASP A 64 -1.98 2.59 10.34
CA ASP A 64 -1.51 3.58 11.31
C ASP A 64 -0.67 2.92 12.43
N LYS A 65 -1.16 1.79 12.97
CA LYS A 65 -0.44 1.01 13.99
C LYS A 65 0.88 0.44 13.47
N GLY A 66 0.90 -0.04 12.22
CA GLY A 66 2.12 -0.56 11.57
C GLY A 66 3.20 0.50 11.34
N LYS A 67 2.82 1.75 11.03
CA LYS A 67 3.76 2.87 10.90
C LYS A 67 4.33 3.31 12.25
N LYS A 68 3.48 3.39 13.28
CA LYS A 68 3.91 3.72 14.66
C LYS A 68 4.86 2.67 15.24
N GLY A 69 4.62 1.38 14.99
CA GLY A 69 5.53 0.29 15.36
C GLY A 69 6.92 0.46 14.75
N LYS A 70 6.99 0.54 13.41
CA LYS A 70 8.26 0.71 12.68
C LYS A 70 9.05 1.96 13.08
N LYS A 71 8.37 3.08 13.42
CA LYS A 71 9.02 4.30 13.92
C LYS A 71 9.68 4.06 15.28
N LYS A 72 8.98 3.38 16.20
CA LYS A 72 9.51 3.03 17.52
C LYS A 72 10.70 2.07 17.43
N ASP A 73 10.64 1.09 16.53
CA ASP A 73 11.74 0.13 16.34
C ASP A 73 13.00 0.82 15.78
N LYS A 74 12.84 1.73 14.80
CA LYS A 74 13.95 2.55 14.29
C LYS A 74 14.55 3.46 15.35
N GLU A 75 13.73 4.06 16.21
CA GLU A 75 14.20 4.96 17.26
C GLU A 75 14.98 4.21 18.35
N LYS A 76 14.56 2.97 18.67
CA LYS A 76 15.32 2.07 19.55
C LYS A 76 16.66 1.68 18.93
N GLU A 77 16.67 1.27 17.66
CA GLU A 77 17.90 0.88 16.96
C GLU A 77 18.90 2.04 16.86
N ALA A 78 18.42 3.28 16.65
CA ALA A 78 19.26 4.47 16.65
C ALA A 78 19.86 4.76 18.04
N LYS A 79 19.06 4.68 19.12
CA LYS A 79 19.54 4.87 20.50
C LYS A 79 20.54 3.80 20.93
N ASP A 80 20.34 2.55 20.52
CA ASP A 80 21.27 1.46 20.82
C ASP A 80 22.60 1.62 20.07
N LYS A 81 22.59 2.14 18.83
CA LYS A 81 23.81 2.51 18.08
C LYS A 81 24.56 3.65 18.75
N GLU A 82 23.86 4.73 19.13
CA GLU A 82 24.48 5.87 19.83
C GLU A 82 25.09 5.44 21.17
N ARG A 83 24.42 4.55 21.91
CA ARG A 83 24.92 4.01 23.18
C ARG A 83 26.16 3.13 23.02
N LYS A 84 26.29 2.41 21.89
CA LYS A 84 27.50 1.65 21.55
C LYS A 84 28.66 2.56 21.17
N GLU A 85 28.43 3.55 20.31
CA GLU A 85 29.46 4.53 19.93
C GLU A 85 30.03 5.28 21.15
N ARG A 86 29.16 5.73 22.07
CA ARG A 86 29.60 6.38 23.31
C ARG A 86 30.42 5.48 24.25
N ARG A 87 30.26 4.16 24.18
CA ARG A 87 31.03 3.20 24.99
C ARG A 87 32.38 2.85 24.37
N GLU A 88 32.48 2.92 23.05
CA GLU A 88 33.71 2.62 22.30
C GLU A 88 34.65 3.84 22.19
N PHE A 89 34.13 5.06 22.37
CA PHE A 89 34.93 6.29 22.52
C PHE A 89 35.49 6.43 23.94
N VAL A 90 36.47 5.59 24.30
CA VAL A 90 37.36 5.82 25.46
C VAL A 90 38.72 6.19 24.88
N PRO A 91 39.22 7.43 25.09
CA PRO A 91 40.51 7.85 24.54
C PRO A 91 41.61 6.98 25.15
N ARG A 92 42.27 6.18 24.31
CA ARG A 92 43.50 5.49 24.69
C ARG A 92 44.58 6.56 24.85
N SER A 93 44.98 6.76 26.11
CA SER A 93 46.15 7.53 26.55
C SER A 93 47.45 6.91 26.06
#